data_AF-A0A4P5Y2D6-F1
#
_entry.id   AF-A0A4P5Y2D6-F1
#
_cell.length_a   1.000
_cell.length_b   1.000
_cell.length_c   1.000
_cell.angle_alpha   90.00
_cell.angle_beta   90.00
_cell.angle_gamma   90.00
#
_symmetry.space_group_name_H-M   'P 1'
#
loop_
_entity.id
_entity.type
_entity.pdbx_description
1 polymer ?
#
loop_
_entity_poly.entity_id
_entity_poly.type
_entity_poly.pdbx_seq_one_letter_code
_entity_poly.pdbx_strand_id
1 'polypeptide(L)' 'MDQSRPTSEALVQYLNAAGGSERFECWDDKGAPDAGAAERLAHDLRGRLGPNRAAIERSGHRVTVNLIRRRRPAAVV' A
#
# COMPACT_ATOMS: atom_id res chain seq x y z
N MET A 1 -7.80 -15.88 18.18
CA MET A 1 -7.12 -14.59 18.01
C MET A 1 -7.38 -14.16 16.59
N ASP A 2 -8.33 -13.24 16.41
CA ASP A 2 -8.70 -12.68 15.11
C ASP A 2 -7.50 -11.87 14.61
N GLN A 3 -6.69 -12.47 13.74
CA GLN A 3 -5.66 -11.73 13.02
C GLN A 3 -6.38 -10.89 11.97
N SER A 4 -7.01 -9.80 12.44
CA SER A 4 -7.64 -8.78 11.63
C SER A 4 -6.65 -8.33 10.57
N ARG A 5 -6.79 -8.90 9.37
CA ARG A 5 -6.02 -8.51 8.19
C ARG A 5 -6.15 -6.98 8.11
N PRO A 6 -5.06 -6.21 8.14
CA PRO A 6 -5.15 -4.77 8.13
C PRO A 6 -5.94 -4.36 6.89
N THR A 7 -7.09 -3.72 7.10
CA THR A 7 -7.96 -3.34 5.99
C THR A 7 -7.22 -2.32 5.12
N SER A 8 -7.57 -2.27 3.83
CA SER A 8 -7.02 -1.29 2.88
C SER A 8 -7.12 0.15 3.39
N GLU A 9 -8.09 0.45 4.26
CA GLU A 9 -8.26 1.75 4.89
C GLU A 9 -7.20 2.05 5.95
N ALA A 10 -6.99 1.13 6.88
CA ALA A 10 -5.96 1.25 7.91
C ALA A 10 -4.57 1.38 7.27
N LEU A 11 -4.33 0.65 6.19
CA LEU A 11 -3.10 0.75 5.41
C LEU A 11 -2.93 2.11 4.76
N VAL A 12 -3.99 2.68 4.19
CA VAL A 12 -3.93 4.03 3.62
C VAL A 12 -3.65 5.08 4.71
N GLN A 13 -4.29 4.98 5.88
CA GLN A 13 -4.02 5.90 6.98
C GLN A 13 -2.58 5.76 7.48
N TYR A 14 -2.12 4.52 7.68
CA TYR A 14 -0.74 4.23 8.06
C TYR A 14 0.26 4.80 7.05
N LEU A 15 0.04 4.55 5.76
CA LEU A 15 0.89 5.09 4.70
C LEU A 15 0.94 6.61 4.74
N ASN A 16 -0.21 7.29 4.87
CA ASN A 16 -0.25 8.75 4.98
C ASN A 16 0.49 9.27 6.21
N ALA A 17 0.45 8.55 7.33
CA ALA A 17 1.16 8.92 8.56
C ALA A 17 2.67 8.67 8.47
N ALA A 18 3.08 7.51 7.95
CA ALA A 18 4.49 7.16 7.73
C ALA A 18 5.12 8.07 6.65
N GLY A 19 4.31 8.50 5.68
CA GLY A 19 4.66 9.45 4.63
C GLY A 19 5.82 8.98 3.76
N GLY A 20 6.04 7.69 3.61
CA GLY A 20 7.20 7.13 2.92
C GLY A 20 6.85 6.00 1.98
N SER A 21 7.84 5.14 1.74
CA SER A 21 7.64 3.84 1.10
C SER A 21 7.43 2.79 2.17
N GLU A 22 6.41 1.96 2.01
CA GLU A 22 6.17 0.81 2.88
C GLU A 22 6.04 -0.46 2.04
N ARG A 23 6.34 -1.58 2.67
CA ARG A 23 6.28 -2.89 2.03
C ARG A 23 5.36 -3.83 2.80
N PHE A 24 4.47 -4.46 2.07
CA PHE A 24 3.52 -5.44 2.59
C PHE A 24 3.78 -6.80 1.96
N GLU A 25 3.75 -7.84 2.78
CA GLU A 25 3.88 -9.22 2.34
C GLU A 25 2.58 -9.95 2.67
N CYS A 26 1.98 -10.55 1.65
CA CYS A 26 0.72 -11.25 1.78
C CYS A 26 0.98 -12.75 1.93
N TRP A 27 0.49 -13.30 3.03
CA TRP A 27 0.59 -14.71 3.36
C TRP A 27 -0.81 -15.29 3.46
N ASP A 28 -0.99 -16.53 3.00
CA ASP A 28 -2.24 -17.26 3.19
C ASP A 28 -2.35 -17.80 4.63
N ASP A 29 -3.49 -18.41 4.95
CA ASP A 29 -3.75 -18.97 6.28
C ASP A 29 -2.88 -20.21 6.62
N LYS A 30 -2.09 -20.69 5.65
CA LYS A 30 -1.10 -21.77 5.81
C LYS A 30 0.34 -21.23 5.92
N GLY A 31 0.53 -19.91 5.87
CA GLY A 31 1.84 -19.27 5.86
C GLY A 31 2.58 -19.38 4.52
N ALA A 32 1.89 -19.74 3.44
CA ALA A 32 2.43 -19.73 2.09
C ALA A 32 2.22 -18.36 1.43
N PRO A 33 3.12 -17.94 0.50
CA PRO A 33 3.01 -16.66 -0.17
C PRO A 33 1.74 -16.56 -1.03
N ASP A 34 0.88 -15.58 -0.75
CA ASP A 34 -0.37 -15.38 -1.48
C ASP A 34 -0.27 -14.20 -2.45
N ALA A 35 0.00 -14.54 -3.72
CA ALA A 35 0.04 -13.56 -4.80
C ALA A 35 -1.34 -12.95 -5.12
N GLY A 36 -2.43 -13.69 -4.90
CA GLY A 36 -3.79 -13.21 -5.16
C GLY A 36 -4.28 -12.24 -4.08
N ALA A 37 -3.88 -12.43 -2.83
CA ALA A 37 -4.09 -11.43 -1.78
C ALA A 37 -3.27 -10.16 -2.05
N ALA A 38 -2.02 -10.30 -2.49
CA ALA A 38 -1.18 -9.15 -2.88
C ALA A 38 -1.78 -8.36 -4.05
N GLU A 39 -2.35 -9.03 -5.05
CA GLU A 39 -3.02 -8.37 -6.17
C GLU A 39 -4.25 -7.56 -5.73
N ARG A 40 -5.12 -8.16 -4.90
CA ARG A 40 -6.29 -7.49 -4.34
C ARG A 40 -5.90 -6.26 -3.51
N LEU A 41 -4.88 -6.41 -2.67
CA LEU A 41 -4.35 -5.32 -1.86
C LEU A 41 -3.82 -4.17 -2.73
N ALA A 42 -3.03 -4.49 -3.76
CA ALA A 42 -2.49 -3.48 -4.67
C ALA A 42 -3.61 -2.75 -5.42
N HIS A 43 -4.64 -3.48 -5.87
CA HIS A 43 -5.81 -2.90 -6.55
C HIS A 43 -6.57 -1.92 -5.63
N ASP A 44 -6.89 -2.34 -4.40
CA ASP A 44 -7.59 -1.50 -3.43
C ASP A 44 -6.79 -0.25 -3.05
N LEU A 45 -5.49 -0.41 -2.80
CA LEU A 45 -4.61 0.72 -2.48
C LEU A 45 -4.52 1.70 -3.64
N ARG A 46 -4.51 1.21 -4.89
CA ARG A 46 -4.49 2.06 -6.08
C ARG A 46 -5.79 2.84 -6.26
N GLY A 47 -6.93 2.20 -5.97
CA GLY A 47 -8.24 2.85 -5.96
C GLY A 47 -8.35 3.93 -4.88
N ARG A 48 -7.84 3.66 -3.67
CA ARG A 48 -7.94 4.57 -2.52
C ARG A 48 -6.94 5.73 -2.55
N LEU A 49 -5.67 5.46 -2.88
CA LEU A 49 -4.62 6.49 -2.94
C LEU A 49 -4.69 7.29 -4.25
N GLY A 50 -5.11 6.63 -5.33
CA GLY A 50 -5.12 7.19 -6.66
C GLY A 50 -3.74 7.21 -7.34
N PRO A 51 -3.68 7.18 -8.68
CA PRO A 51 -2.45 7.02 -9.45
C PRO A 51 -1.45 8.18 -9.31
N ASN A 52 -1.89 9.32 -8.80
CA ASN A 52 -1.09 10.54 -8.67
C ASN A 52 -0.50 10.76 -7.26
N ARG A 53 -0.86 9.92 -6.28
CA ARG A 53 -0.41 10.04 -4.89
C ARG A 53 0.45 8.87 -4.43
N ALA A 54 0.38 7.73 -5.11
CA ALA A 54 1.15 6.54 -4.73
C ALA A 54 1.58 5.75 -5.97
N ALA A 55 2.84 5.33 -5.99
CA ALA A 55 3.31 4.27 -6.87
C ALA A 55 3.19 2.95 -6.13
N ILE A 56 2.53 1.96 -6.74
CA ILE A 56 2.32 0.65 -6.15
C ILE A 56 2.97 -0.38 -7.08
N GLU A 57 3.96 -1.08 -6.57
CA GLU A 57 4.70 -2.11 -7.29
C GLU A 57 4.42 -3.48 -6.67
N ARG A 58 4.15 -4.47 -7.51
CA ARG A 58 3.88 -5.85 -7.06
C ARG A 58 4.99 -6.78 -7.54
N SER A 59 5.47 -7.62 -6.64
CA SER A 59 6.38 -8.72 -6.97
C SER A 59 5.93 -9.98 -6.24
N GLY A 60 5.27 -10.89 -6.96
CA GLY A 60 4.69 -12.12 -6.39
C GLY A 60 3.66 -11.83 -5.30
N HIS A 61 3.98 -12.22 -4.07
CA HIS A 61 3.18 -12.02 -2.85
C HIS A 61 3.52 -10.72 -2.10
N ARG A 62 4.46 -9.92 -2.62
CA ARG A 62 4.90 -8.66 -2.02
C ARG A 62 4.31 -7.47 -2.77
N VAL A 63 3.85 -6.48 -2.02
CA VAL A 63 3.35 -5.19 -2.51
C VAL A 63 4.20 -4.09 -1.88
N THR A 64 4.87 -3.30 -2.70
CA THR A 64 5.59 -2.11 -2.27
C THR A 64 4.75 -0.90 -2.62
N VAL A 65 4.45 -0.06 -1.64
CA VAL A 65 3.74 1.20 -1.85
C VAL A 65 4.67 2.35 -1.56
N ASN A 66 4.84 3.22 -2.54
CA ASN A 66 5.65 4.41 -2.42
C ASN A 66 4.76 5.64 -2.55
N LEU A 67 4.54 6.37 -1.45
CA LEU A 67 3.77 7.60 -1.52
C LEU A 67 4.56 8.69 -2.24
N ILE A 68 3.98 9.19 -3.32
CA ILE A 68 4.47 10.34 -4.04
C ILE A 68 4.03 11.56 -3.23
N ARG A 69 4.88 12.02 -2.31
CA ARG A 69 4.70 13.34 -1.71
C ARG A 69 4.76 14.34 -2.85
N ARG A 70 3.63 14.96 -3.19
CA ARG A 70 3.68 16.18 -4.02
C ARG A 70 4.54 17.16 -3.25
N ARG A 71 5.74 17.41 -3.77
CA ARG A 71 6.53 18.58 -3.42
C ARG A 71 5.55 19.74 -3.51
N ARG A 72 5.30 20.41 -2.38
CA ARG A 72 4.56 21.67 -2.30
C ARG A 72 5.02 22.49 -3.52
N PRO A 73 4.15 22.99 -4.41
CA PRO A 73 4.61 23.91 -5.44
C PRO A 73 5.41 24.97 -4.69
N ALA A 74 6.68 25.13 -5.05
CA ALA A 74 7.51 26.17 -4.47
C ALA A 74 6.69 27.45 -4.61
N ALA A 75 6.30 28.03 -3.47
CA ALA A 75 5.61 29.30 -3.48
C ALA A 75 6.55 30.26 -4.18
N VAL A 76 6.18 30.65 -5.40
CA VAL A 76 6.74 31.81 -6.07
C VAL A 76 6.22 32.99 -5.24
N VAL A 77 7.13 33.57 -4.46
CA VAL A 77 7.01 34.91 -3.89
C VAL A 77 8.20 35.71 -4.34
#